data_AF-A0A525IIC4-F1
#
_entry.id   AF-A0A525IIC4-F1
#
_cell.length_a   1.000
_cell.length_b   1.000
_cell.length_c   1.000
_cell.angle_alpha   90.00
_cell.angle_beta   90.00
_cell.angle_gamma   90.00
#
_symmetry.space_group_name_H-M   'P 1'
#
loop_
_entity.id
_entity.type
_entity.pdbx_description
1 polymer ?
#
loop_
_entity_poly.entity_id
_entity_poly.type
_entity_poly.pdbx_seq_one_letter_code
_entity_poly.pdbx_strand_id
1 'polypeptide(L)'
;MTAVKLLASTILNALGDVQSALVGKAVVLTDGKAGTVSNVWLDELHGMRISIDGHDGKWPISTIKFEQDTQKPWPTAPGQC
;
A
#
# COMPACT_ATOMS: atom_id res chain seq x y z
N MET A 1 -28.65 3.96 12.73
CA MET A 1 -27.19 3.81 12.97
C MET A 1 -26.70 5.07 13.65
N THR A 2 -25.87 4.96 14.70
CA THR A 2 -25.27 6.15 15.33
C THR A 2 -24.11 6.68 14.47
N ALA A 3 -23.78 7.96 14.59
CA ALA A 3 -22.65 8.56 13.87
C ALA A 3 -21.32 7.82 14.16
N VAL A 4 -21.11 7.42 15.42
CA VAL A 4 -19.94 6.62 15.83
C VAL A 4 -19.90 5.26 15.14
N LYS A 5 -21.04 4.56 15.04
CA LYS A 5 -21.11 3.27 14.35
C LYS A 5 -20.81 3.40 12.85
N LEU A 6 -21.28 4.48 12.23
CA LEU A 6 -20.98 4.76 10.82
C LEU A 6 -19.49 4.99 10.62
N LEU A 7 -18.87 5.86 11.44
CA LEU A 7 -17.43 6.14 11.39
C LEU A 7 -16.58 4.87 11.59
N ALA A 8 -16.89 4.07 12.60
CA ALA A 8 -16.19 2.82 12.86
C ALA A 8 -16.30 1.85 11.67
N SER A 9 -17.47 1.77 11.04
CA SER A 9 -17.70 0.92 9.87
C SER A 9 -16.90 1.42 8.65
N THR A 10 -16.84 2.74 8.44
CA THR A 10 -16.04 3.34 7.36
C THR A 10 -14.55 3.04 7.52
N ILE A 11 -14.01 3.16 8.73
CA ILE A 11 -12.60 2.86 9.01
C ILE A 11 -12.30 1.37 8.76
N LEU A 12 -13.19 0.49 9.24
CA LEU A 12 -13.01 -0.95 9.04
C LEU A 12 -13.07 -1.36 7.57
N ASN A 13 -14.00 -0.77 6.79
CA ASN A 13 -14.07 -1.00 5.35
C ASN A 13 -12.80 -0.50 4.64
N ALA A 14 -12.35 0.72 4.92
CA ALA A 14 -11.13 1.26 4.34
C ALA A 14 -9.91 0.38 4.68
N LEU A 15 -9.83 -0.16 5.89
CA LEU A 15 -8.80 -1.12 6.29
C LEU A 15 -8.91 -2.45 5.52
N GLY A 16 -10.13 -2.92 5.26
CA GLY A 16 -10.40 -4.10 4.43
C GLY A 16 -9.97 -3.90 2.97
N ASP A 17 -10.28 -2.73 2.39
CA ASP A 17 -9.88 -2.38 1.03
C ASP A 17 -8.35 -2.39 0.88
N VAL A 18 -7.64 -1.82 1.85
CA VAL A 18 -6.17 -1.83 1.83
C VAL A 18 -5.59 -3.23 2.02
N GLN A 19 -6.16 -4.05 2.90
CA GLN A 19 -5.75 -5.45 3.04
C GLN A 19 -5.90 -6.19 1.71
N SER A 20 -7.02 -6.02 1.02
CA SER A 20 -7.25 -6.63 -0.29
C SER A 20 -6.30 -6.10 -1.36
N ALA A 21 -5.89 -4.82 -1.29
CA ALA A 21 -5.01 -4.21 -2.27
C ALA A 21 -3.55 -4.62 -2.09
N LEU A 22 -3.10 -4.83 -0.84
CA LEU A 22 -1.68 -5.03 -0.51
C LEU A 22 -1.31 -6.47 -0.21
N VAL A 23 -2.12 -7.22 0.54
CA VAL A 23 -1.76 -8.59 0.93
C VAL A 23 -1.59 -9.46 -0.31
N GLY A 24 -0.47 -10.18 -0.38
CA GLY A 24 -0.10 -10.98 -1.56
C GLY A 24 0.56 -10.18 -2.69
N LYS A 25 0.69 -8.85 -2.58
CA LYS A 25 1.48 -8.05 -3.55
C LYS A 25 2.96 -8.06 -3.20
N ALA A 26 3.79 -8.13 -4.23
CA ALA A 26 5.22 -7.88 -4.11
C ALA A 26 5.46 -6.38 -3.91
N VAL A 27 6.33 -6.04 -2.97
CA VAL A 27 6.72 -4.66 -2.66
C VAL A 27 8.23 -4.57 -2.45
N VAL A 28 8.77 -3.38 -2.70
CA VAL A 28 10.17 -3.04 -2.39
C VAL A 28 10.17 -1.91 -1.37
N LEU A 29 10.86 -2.10 -0.26
CA LEU A 29 11.05 -1.08 0.76
C LEU A 29 12.14 -0.09 0.35
N THR A 30 12.12 1.09 0.96
CA THR A 30 13.15 2.13 0.76
C THR A 30 14.56 1.68 1.15
N ASP A 31 14.69 0.71 2.06
CA ASP A 31 15.97 0.12 2.47
C ASP A 31 16.49 -0.96 1.50
N GLY A 32 15.74 -1.23 0.41
CA GLY A 32 16.08 -2.22 -0.61
C GLY A 32 15.59 -3.64 -0.32
N LYS A 33 14.91 -3.88 0.82
CA LYS A 33 14.27 -5.18 1.07
C LYS A 33 13.08 -5.36 0.14
N ALA A 34 12.96 -6.52 -0.47
CA ALA A 34 11.84 -6.88 -1.31
C ALA A 34 11.18 -8.16 -0.79
N GLY A 35 9.87 -8.26 -0.97
CA GLY A 35 9.11 -9.46 -0.67
C GLY A 35 7.61 -9.23 -0.82
N THR A 36 6.84 -10.22 -0.42
CA THR A 36 5.38 -10.18 -0.51
C THR A 36 4.79 -9.65 0.79
N VAL A 37 3.83 -8.73 0.72
CA VAL A 37 3.11 -8.27 1.90
C VAL A 37 2.28 -9.43 2.46
N SER A 38 2.54 -9.76 3.72
CA SER A 38 1.89 -10.85 4.44
C SER A 38 0.66 -10.38 5.20
N ASN A 39 0.76 -9.23 5.89
CA ASN A 39 -0.32 -8.70 6.71
C ASN A 39 -0.28 -7.16 6.82
N VAL A 40 -1.43 -6.55 7.07
CA VAL A 40 -1.60 -5.10 7.28
C VAL A 40 -2.22 -4.83 8.64
N TRP A 41 -1.77 -3.79 9.32
CA TRP A 41 -2.16 -3.44 10.70
C TRP A 41 -2.40 -1.95 10.84
N LEU A 42 -3.27 -1.56 11.77
CA LEU A 42 -3.37 -0.19 12.25
C LEU A 42 -2.58 -0.06 13.57
N ASP A 43 -1.82 1.02 13.68
CA ASP A 43 -0.94 1.41 14.79
C ASP A 43 -1.25 2.86 15.15
N GLU A 44 -1.27 3.18 16.45
CA GLU A 44 -1.66 4.52 16.91
C GLU A 44 -0.59 5.58 16.62
N LEU A 45 0.68 5.17 16.57
CA LEU A 45 1.81 6.09 16.39
C LEU A 45 2.14 6.35 14.91
N HIS A 46 2.14 5.30 14.08
CA HIS A 46 2.57 5.40 12.68
C HIS A 46 1.43 5.17 11.68
N GLY A 47 0.19 5.01 12.16
CA GLY A 47 -0.95 4.69 11.31
C GLY A 47 -0.83 3.27 10.77
N MET A 48 -0.71 3.10 9.47
CA MET A 48 -0.77 1.77 8.87
C MET A 48 0.61 1.13 8.71
N ARG A 49 0.72 -0.13 9.12
CA ARG A 49 1.95 -0.94 9.02
C ARG A 49 1.72 -2.22 8.23
N ILE A 50 2.79 -2.68 7.59
CA ILE A 50 2.82 -3.93 6.84
C ILE A 50 3.92 -4.87 7.37
N SER A 51 3.70 -6.17 7.25
CA SER A 51 4.76 -7.16 7.35
C SER A 51 5.02 -7.75 5.96
N ILE A 52 6.27 -8.11 5.72
CA ILE A 52 6.72 -8.70 4.45
C ILE A 52 7.24 -10.11 4.75
N ASP A 53 6.83 -11.10 3.97
CA ASP A 53 7.32 -12.46 4.12
C ASP A 53 8.85 -12.51 3.97
N GLY A 54 9.50 -13.24 4.87
CA GLY A 54 10.96 -13.38 4.90
C GLY A 54 11.71 -12.22 5.57
N HIS A 55 11.02 -11.19 6.04
CA HIS A 55 11.63 -10.06 6.76
C HIS A 55 10.98 -9.87 8.13
N ASP A 56 11.80 -9.77 9.17
CA ASP A 56 11.29 -9.50 10.51
C ASP A 56 10.84 -8.04 10.65
N GLY A 57 9.81 -7.82 11.48
CA GLY A 57 9.30 -6.51 11.83
C GLY A 57 8.07 -6.03 11.04
N LYS A 58 7.55 -4.89 11.49
CA LYS A 58 6.38 -4.20 10.90
C LYS A 58 6.78 -2.81 10.43
N TRP A 59 6.70 -2.59 9.13
CA TRP A 59 7.20 -1.39 8.46
C TRP A 59 6.04 -0.42 8.16
N PRO A 60 6.22 0.90 8.32
CA PRO A 60 5.21 1.88 7.92
C PRO A 60 4.92 1.77 6.42
N ILE A 61 3.66 1.95 6.00
CA ILE A 61 3.31 1.90 4.57
C ILE A 61 4.09 2.94 3.73
N SER A 62 4.48 4.07 4.34
CA SER A 62 5.30 5.11 3.70
C SER A 62 6.68 4.66 3.25
N THR A 63 7.13 3.49 3.70
CA THR A 63 8.42 2.90 3.30
C THR A 63 8.32 2.02 2.05
N ILE A 64 7.11 1.75 1.54
CA ILE A 64 6.90 0.99 0.32
C ILE A 64 7.13 1.89 -0.89
N LYS A 65 7.95 1.42 -1.82
CA LYS A 65 7.99 1.92 -3.19
C LYS A 65 7.04 1.07 -4.03
N PHE A 66 5.99 1.68 -4.54
CA PHE A 66 5.23 1.08 -5.63
C PHE A 66 6.09 1.14 -6.88
N GLU A 67 6.12 0.05 -7.65
CA GLU A 67 6.57 0.14 -9.04
C GLU A 67 5.70 1.22 -9.68
N GLN A 68 6.33 2.31 -10.13
CA GLN A 68 5.62 3.35 -10.84
C GLN A 68 4.92 2.64 -11.99
N ASP A 69 3.58 2.65 -11.96
CA ASP A 69 2.76 2.21 -13.07
C ASP A 69 3.44 2.83 -14.30
N THR A 70 3.91 1.98 -15.20
CA THR A 70 4.75 2.42 -16.30
C THR A 70 3.84 3.28 -17.13
N GLN A 71 3.84 4.58 -16.84
CA GLN A 71 3.04 5.56 -17.53
C GLN A 71 3.69 5.58 -18.90
N LYS A 72 3.15 4.71 -19.76
CA LYS A 72 3.50 4.59 -21.15
C LYS A 72 3.65 6.02 -21.62
N PRO A 73 4.84 6.43 -22.10
CA PRO A 73 4.99 7.77 -22.64
C PRO A 73 3.84 7.97 -23.61
N TRP A 74 3.10 9.06 -23.41
CA TRP A 74 2.12 9.51 -24.39
C TRP A 74 2.76 9.37 -25.79
N PRO A 75 2.09 8.78 -26.79
CA PRO A 75 2.72 8.57 -28.08
C PRO A 75 3.15 9.96 -28.60
N THR A 76 4.46 10.20 -28.66
CA THR A 76 4.98 11.39 -29.31
C THR A 76 4.59 11.25 -30.77
N ALA A 77 3.69 12.10 -31.25
CA ALA A 77 3.31 12.11 -32.64
C ALA A 77 4.57 12.31 -33.49
N PRO A 78 4.77 11.52 -34.56
CA PRO A 78 5.93 11.68 -35.42
C PRO A 78 5.79 12.99 -36.18
N GLY A 79 6.77 13.88 -36.00
CA GLY A 79 7.19 14.95 -36.91
C GLY A 79 6.11 15.89 -37.45
N GLN A 80 6.19 17.17 -37.06
CA GLN A 80 5.77 18.25 -37.95
C GLN A 80 6.80 19.39 -37.93
N CYS A 81 7.31 19.67 -39.13
CA CYS A 81 8.13 20.78 -39.64
C CYS A 81 9.63 20.79 -39.31
#